data_AF-A0AAW0W5E1-F1
#
_entry.id   AF-A0AAW0W5E1-F1
#
_cell.length_a   1.000
_cell.length_b   1.000
_cell.length_c   1.000
_cell.angle_alpha   90.00
_cell.angle_beta   90.00
_cell.angle_gamma   90.00
#
_symmetry.space_group_name_H-M   'P 1'
#
loop_
_entity.id
_entity.type
_entity.pdbx_description
1 polymer ?
#
loop_
_entity_poly.entity_id
_entity_poly.type
_entity_poly.pdbx_seq_one_letter_code
_entity_poly.pdbx_strand_id
1 'polypeptide(L)'
;MQKRMSAWGYKFEHYMTDGCDPSEGVEENEEYCCVVRSRLDNHSLVYGAEVDGADPSLYKTPHADLNAFIELKTSKELIRDADHRTLHKFKLLKWWSQSKLVGIPRVVCGFRDKEGIVHTLKMFDVEEMPAMAQGVSGPLQSQEEEAKMEAEGRDTSRCSSQLSVLWGPMKG
;
A
#
# COMPACT_ATOMS: atom_id res chain seq x y z
N MET A 1 -5.62 -20.63 -7.54
CA MET A 1 -4.83 -19.41 -7.80
C MET A 1 -5.40 -18.19 -7.07
N GLN A 2 -6.70 -17.88 -7.21
CA GLN A 2 -7.31 -16.70 -6.56
C GLN A 2 -7.24 -16.73 -5.03
N LYS A 3 -7.63 -17.85 -4.38
CA LYS A 3 -7.49 -18.01 -2.91
C LYS A 3 -6.07 -17.80 -2.38
N ARG A 4 -5.05 -18.29 -3.11
CA ARG A 4 -3.64 -18.12 -2.74
C ARG A 4 -3.19 -16.65 -2.83
N MET A 5 -3.70 -15.91 -3.82
CA MET A 5 -3.38 -14.49 -3.96
C MET A 5 -4.06 -13.64 -2.86
N SER A 6 -5.25 -14.03 -2.42
CA SER A 6 -5.93 -13.41 -1.28
C SER A 6 -5.17 -13.65 0.02
N ALA A 7 -4.78 -14.91 0.31
CA ALA A 7 -4.00 -15.26 1.50
C ALA A 7 -2.66 -14.49 1.59
N TRP A 8 -1.99 -14.25 0.44
CA TRP A 8 -0.80 -13.41 0.41
C TRP A 8 -1.06 -11.92 0.68
N GLY A 9 -2.28 -11.42 0.46
CA GLY A 9 -2.69 -10.09 0.87
C GLY A 9 -2.75 -9.99 2.39
N TYR A 10 -3.55 -10.85 3.00
CA TYR A 10 -3.69 -10.91 4.46
C TYR A 10 -2.34 -11.16 5.15
N LYS A 11 -1.51 -12.06 4.62
CA LYS A 11 -0.18 -12.28 5.20
C LYS A 11 0.73 -11.06 5.05
N PHE A 12 0.63 -10.32 3.95
CA PHE A 12 1.37 -9.08 3.79
C PHE A 12 0.94 -8.02 4.81
N GLU A 13 -0.35 -7.84 5.04
CA GLU A 13 -0.88 -6.95 6.10
C GLU A 13 -0.33 -7.36 7.47
N HIS A 14 -0.36 -8.65 7.78
CA HIS A 14 0.20 -9.19 9.02
C HIS A 14 1.70 -8.94 9.19
N TYR A 15 2.47 -8.84 8.11
CA TYR A 15 3.89 -8.45 8.16
C TYR A 15 4.12 -6.95 8.34
N MET A 16 3.16 -6.12 7.92
CA MET A 16 3.30 -4.66 7.86
C MET A 16 2.69 -3.95 9.07
N THR A 17 1.86 -4.65 9.85
CA THR A 17 1.16 -4.11 11.02
C THR A 17 1.87 -4.51 12.31
N ASP A 18 2.08 -3.54 13.19
CA ASP A 18 2.74 -3.75 14.49
C ASP A 18 1.89 -4.63 15.42
N GLY A 19 2.54 -5.41 16.28
CA GLY A 19 1.89 -6.33 17.22
C GLY A 19 1.51 -7.70 16.66
N CYS A 20 1.72 -7.94 15.37
CA CYS A 20 1.53 -9.25 14.74
C CYS A 20 2.85 -10.05 14.74
N ASP A 21 2.82 -11.35 15.06
CA ASP A 21 3.96 -12.26 14.90
C ASP A 21 3.86 -12.97 13.54
N PRO A 22 4.72 -12.64 12.55
CA PRO A 22 4.61 -13.24 11.22
C PRO A 22 4.87 -14.75 11.16
N SER A 23 5.31 -15.38 12.25
CA SER A 23 5.40 -16.84 12.36
C SER A 23 4.07 -17.52 12.67
N GLU A 24 3.07 -16.77 13.13
CA GLU A 24 1.73 -17.27 13.43
C GLU A 24 0.81 -17.31 12.19
N GLY A 25 -0.33 -17.99 12.34
CA GLY A 25 -1.40 -17.99 11.35
C GLY A 25 -2.05 -16.61 11.22
N VAL A 26 -2.72 -16.36 10.10
CA VAL A 26 -3.48 -15.11 9.92
C VAL A 26 -4.94 -15.37 10.25
N GLU A 27 -5.51 -14.59 11.18
CA GLU A 27 -6.94 -14.58 11.45
C GLU A 27 -7.63 -13.63 10.46
N GLU A 28 -8.26 -14.19 9.43
CA GLU A 28 -8.88 -13.41 8.35
C GLU A 28 -10.23 -12.78 8.75
N ASN A 29 -10.76 -13.04 9.96
CA ASN A 29 -12.01 -12.45 10.45
C ASN A 29 -11.80 -11.16 11.26
N GLU A 30 -10.56 -10.78 11.58
CA GLU A 30 -10.27 -9.54 12.29
C GLU A 30 -10.19 -8.36 11.31
N GLU A 31 -11.08 -7.39 11.48
CA GLU A 31 -11.15 -6.20 10.64
C GLU A 31 -11.30 -4.95 11.51
N TYR A 32 -10.65 -3.86 11.10
CA TYR A 32 -10.91 -2.53 11.64
C TYR A 32 -11.65 -1.70 10.60
N CYS A 33 -12.85 -1.22 10.96
CA CYS A 33 -13.68 -0.40 10.08
C CYS A 33 -13.90 1.00 10.66
N CYS A 34 -13.74 2.00 9.81
CA CYS A 34 -14.20 3.36 10.08
C CYS A 34 -15.61 3.59 9.51
N VAL A 35 -16.37 4.50 10.13
CA VAL A 35 -17.64 4.97 9.59
C VAL A 35 -17.42 6.37 9.01
N VAL A 36 -17.55 6.47 7.69
CA VAL A 36 -17.25 7.70 6.95
C VAL A 36 -18.57 8.37 6.55
N ARG A 37 -18.64 9.68 6.74
CA ARG A 37 -19.67 10.53 6.15
C ARG A 37 -19.03 11.38 5.07
N SER A 38 -19.58 11.29 3.85
CA SER A 38 -19.12 12.08 2.71
C SER A 38 -20.29 12.70 1.95
N ARG A 39 -19.99 13.52 0.95
CA ARG A 39 -20.97 14.15 0.08
C ARG A 39 -20.50 14.07 -1.37
N LEU A 40 -21.35 13.51 -2.23
CA LEU A 40 -21.17 13.51 -3.67
C LEU A 40 -22.24 14.40 -4.29
N ASP A 41 -21.83 15.61 -4.69
CA ASP A 41 -22.74 16.66 -5.14
C ASP A 41 -23.86 16.94 -4.11
N ASN A 42 -25.12 16.72 -4.46
CA ASN A 42 -26.26 16.89 -3.57
C ASN A 42 -26.59 15.63 -2.74
N HIS A 43 -25.84 14.53 -2.87
CA HIS A 43 -26.07 13.28 -2.15
C HIS A 43 -25.18 13.18 -0.91
N SER A 44 -25.80 13.03 0.27
CA SER A 44 -25.07 12.70 1.51
C SER A 44 -24.92 11.19 1.61
N LEU A 45 -23.70 10.72 1.85
CA LEU A 45 -23.37 9.31 1.98
C LEU A 45 -22.86 9.03 3.39
N VAL A 46 -23.27 7.90 3.97
CA VAL A 46 -22.69 7.33 5.18
C VAL A 46 -22.44 5.86 4.89
N TYR A 47 -21.23 5.39 5.10
CA TYR A 47 -20.83 4.02 4.81
C TYR A 47 -19.68 3.59 5.71
N GLY A 48 -19.55 2.27 5.90
CA GLY A 48 -18.39 1.66 6.55
C GLY A 48 -17.27 1.45 5.55
N ALA A 49 -16.04 1.55 6.01
CA ALA A 49 -14.85 1.25 5.23
C ALA A 49 -13.81 0.55 6.12
N GLU A 50 -13.39 -0.63 5.68
CA GLU A 50 -12.23 -1.34 6.22
C GLU A 50 -10.96 -0.49 6.03
N VAL A 51 -10.05 -0.57 6.99
CA VAL A 51 -8.76 0.12 6.97
C VAL A 51 -7.67 -0.83 7.44
N ASP A 52 -6.63 -0.98 6.62
CA ASP A 52 -5.58 -1.99 6.84
C ASP A 52 -4.59 -1.61 7.95
N GLY A 53 -4.34 -0.30 8.15
CA GLY A 53 -3.42 0.16 9.18
C GLY A 53 -3.32 1.68 9.31
N ALA A 54 -2.46 2.13 10.23
CA ALA A 54 -2.19 3.54 10.46
C ALA A 54 -0.70 3.82 10.69
N ASP A 55 -0.25 4.97 10.21
CA ASP A 55 1.07 5.51 10.50
C ASP A 55 1.14 5.90 11.99
N PRO A 56 1.99 5.23 12.79
CA PRO A 56 2.05 5.46 14.23
C PRO A 56 2.52 6.89 14.59
N SER A 57 3.22 7.58 13.67
CA SER A 57 3.68 8.95 13.89
C SER A 57 2.58 10.00 13.71
N LEU A 58 1.54 9.66 12.93
CA LEU A 58 0.41 10.55 12.64
C LEU A 58 -0.85 10.16 13.42
N TYR A 59 -0.94 8.89 13.82
CA TYR A 59 -2.07 8.33 14.53
C TYR A 59 -2.26 8.97 15.90
N LYS A 60 -3.48 9.46 16.16
CA LYS A 60 -3.87 10.10 17.41
C LYS A 60 -5.22 9.57 17.85
N THR A 61 -5.39 9.32 19.15
CA THR A 61 -6.71 9.07 19.74
C THR A 61 -7.54 10.36 19.69
N PRO A 62 -8.84 10.31 19.34
CA PRO A 62 -9.71 9.13 19.19
C PRO A 62 -9.89 8.65 17.73
N HIS A 63 -8.85 8.63 16.90
CA HIS A 63 -8.89 8.07 15.53
C HIS A 63 -9.77 8.86 14.54
N ALA A 64 -9.86 10.18 14.75
CA ALA A 64 -10.66 11.07 13.92
C ALA A 64 -9.93 11.55 12.66
N ASP A 65 -8.61 11.38 12.58
CA ASP A 65 -7.80 11.86 11.45
C ASP A 65 -7.54 10.73 10.46
N LEU A 66 -8.25 10.77 9.34
CA LEU A 66 -8.11 9.80 8.25
C LEU A 66 -6.73 9.86 7.58
N ASN A 67 -5.97 10.96 7.74
CA ASN A 67 -4.63 11.08 7.15
C ASN A 67 -3.62 10.11 7.76
N ALA A 68 -3.86 9.66 8.99
CA ALA A 68 -3.03 8.66 9.62
C ALA A 68 -3.17 7.29 8.97
N PHE A 69 -4.29 7.00 8.31
CA PHE A 69 -4.56 5.68 7.75
C PHE A 69 -3.77 5.40 6.48
N ILE A 70 -3.52 4.10 6.26
CA ILE A 70 -2.76 3.56 5.13
C ILE A 70 -3.52 2.35 4.59
N GLU A 71 -3.61 2.25 3.27
CA GLU A 71 -4.07 1.05 2.58
C GLU A 71 -2.86 0.18 2.19
N LEU A 72 -2.94 -1.12 2.38
CA LEU A 72 -1.93 -2.10 2.02
C LEU A 72 -2.38 -2.89 0.79
N LYS A 73 -1.45 -3.09 -0.14
CA LYS A 73 -1.69 -3.84 -1.37
C LYS A 73 -0.51 -4.73 -1.71
N THR A 74 -0.78 -5.81 -2.42
CA THR A 74 0.29 -6.58 -3.08
C THR A 74 0.14 -6.59 -4.59
N SER A 75 1.25 -6.52 -5.31
CA SER A 75 1.31 -6.71 -6.76
C SER A 75 2.43 -7.66 -7.13
N LYS A 76 2.35 -8.26 -8.33
CA LYS A 76 3.51 -8.91 -8.93
C LYS A 76 4.57 -7.84 -9.21
N GLU A 77 5.85 -8.20 -9.06
CA GLU A 77 6.99 -7.42 -9.53
C GLU A 77 6.84 -6.91 -10.96
N LEU A 78 7.37 -5.71 -11.17
CA LEU A 78 7.33 -4.99 -12.43
C LEU A 78 8.66 -5.21 -13.16
N ILE A 79 8.77 -6.35 -13.87
CA ILE A 79 10.01 -6.71 -14.57
C ILE A 79 9.98 -6.17 -16.00
N ARG A 80 8.81 -6.18 -16.64
CA ARG A 80 8.63 -5.79 -18.04
C ARG A 80 7.78 -4.53 -18.13
N ASP A 81 7.98 -3.72 -19.17
CA ASP A 81 7.10 -2.58 -19.49
C ASP A 81 5.61 -2.94 -19.53
N ALA A 82 5.29 -4.18 -19.93
CA ALA A 82 3.92 -4.69 -19.92
C ALA A 82 3.34 -4.78 -18.50
N ASP A 83 4.15 -5.19 -17.51
CA ASP A 83 3.74 -5.25 -16.10
C ASP A 83 3.46 -3.83 -15.57
N HIS A 84 4.32 -2.84 -15.91
CA HIS A 84 4.08 -1.43 -15.61
C HIS A 84 2.78 -0.93 -16.22
N ARG A 85 2.56 -1.16 -17.52
CA ARG A 85 1.30 -0.78 -18.19
C ARG A 85 0.09 -1.42 -17.51
N THR A 86 0.20 -2.67 -17.07
CA THR A 86 -0.88 -3.35 -16.36
C THR A 86 -1.17 -2.71 -15.00
N LEU A 87 -0.14 -2.38 -14.21
CA LEU A 87 -0.31 -1.67 -12.94
C LEU A 87 -1.00 -0.32 -13.16
N HIS A 88 -0.44 0.52 -14.03
CA HIS A 88 -0.92 1.87 -14.29
C HIS A 88 -2.36 1.86 -14.83
N LYS A 89 -2.63 1.05 -15.86
CA LYS A 89 -3.93 1.06 -16.55
C LYS A 89 -5.05 0.39 -15.75
N PHE A 90 -4.75 -0.65 -14.96
CA PHE A 90 -5.80 -1.50 -14.40
C PHE A 90 -5.83 -1.59 -12.88
N LYS A 91 -4.76 -1.21 -12.17
CA LYS A 91 -4.70 -1.32 -10.71
C LYS A 91 -4.77 0.04 -10.02
N LEU A 92 -3.97 1.02 -10.47
CA LEU A 92 -3.91 2.33 -9.81
C LEU A 92 -5.28 3.00 -9.71
N LEU A 93 -6.10 2.95 -10.76
CA LEU A 93 -7.45 3.54 -10.71
C LEU A 93 -8.36 2.85 -9.68
N LYS A 94 -8.21 1.53 -9.48
CA LYS A 94 -8.99 0.80 -8.48
C LYS A 94 -8.56 1.19 -7.07
N TRP A 95 -7.26 1.20 -6.82
CA TRP A 95 -6.69 1.60 -5.53
C TRP A 95 -7.03 3.05 -5.19
N TRP A 96 -6.93 3.94 -6.18
CA TRP A 96 -7.38 5.32 -6.08
C TRP A 96 -8.85 5.39 -5.67
N SER A 97 -9.74 4.72 -6.41
CA SER A 97 -11.17 4.84 -6.15
C SER A 97 -11.57 4.34 -4.76
N GLN A 98 -10.93 3.26 -4.30
CA GLN A 98 -11.15 2.71 -2.96
C GLN A 98 -10.67 3.70 -1.89
N SER A 99 -9.40 4.11 -1.96
CA SER A 99 -8.76 4.94 -0.93
C SER A 99 -9.34 6.36 -0.89
N LYS A 100 -9.60 6.94 -2.07
CA LYS A 100 -10.11 8.31 -2.21
C LYS A 100 -11.50 8.49 -1.63
N LEU A 101 -12.37 7.49 -1.77
CA LEU A 101 -13.71 7.54 -1.19
C LEU A 101 -13.61 7.64 0.34
N VAL A 102 -12.82 6.77 0.95
CA VAL A 102 -12.62 6.72 2.41
C VAL A 102 -11.89 7.95 2.92
N GLY A 103 -10.98 8.53 2.14
CA GLY A 103 -10.11 9.64 2.55
C GLY A 103 -8.73 9.19 3.03
N ILE A 104 -8.31 7.98 2.63
CA ILE A 104 -6.97 7.45 2.90
C ILE A 104 -5.99 8.09 1.90
N PRO A 105 -4.91 8.75 2.35
CA PRO A 105 -4.01 9.48 1.44
C PRO A 105 -2.93 8.60 0.80
N ARG A 106 -2.65 7.42 1.36
CA ARG A 106 -1.47 6.61 1.01
C ARG A 106 -1.83 5.15 0.80
N VAL A 107 -1.29 4.57 -0.27
CA VAL A 107 -1.29 3.12 -0.50
C VAL A 107 0.15 2.62 -0.50
N VAL A 108 0.46 1.62 0.32
CA VAL A 108 1.74 0.92 0.30
C VAL A 108 1.57 -0.41 -0.42
N CYS A 109 2.33 -0.59 -1.50
CA CYS A 109 2.32 -1.81 -2.28
C CYS A 109 3.60 -2.64 -2.08
N GLY A 110 3.44 -3.89 -1.65
CA GLY A 110 4.46 -4.93 -1.74
C GLY A 110 4.49 -5.60 -3.12
N PHE A 111 5.61 -5.50 -3.81
CA PHE A 111 5.88 -6.19 -5.06
C PHE A 111 6.51 -7.55 -4.79
N ARG A 112 5.81 -8.61 -5.19
CA ARG A 112 6.17 -10.00 -4.91
C ARG A 112 6.53 -10.79 -6.17
N ASP A 113 7.37 -11.79 -5.97
CA ASP A 113 7.70 -12.80 -6.99
C ASP A 113 6.55 -13.83 -7.18
N LYS A 114 6.82 -14.92 -7.89
CA LYS A 114 5.81 -15.96 -8.19
C LYS A 114 5.59 -16.91 -7.01
N GLU A 115 6.55 -16.96 -6.11
CA GLU A 115 6.59 -17.75 -4.88
C GLU A 115 5.84 -17.01 -3.76
N GLY A 116 5.56 -15.72 -3.94
CA GLY A 116 4.84 -14.89 -3.00
C GLY A 116 5.76 -14.25 -1.98
N ILE A 117 7.03 -14.01 -2.29
CA ILE A 117 7.96 -13.25 -1.45
C ILE A 117 7.95 -11.80 -1.92
N VAL A 118 7.70 -10.86 -1.01
CA VAL A 118 7.79 -9.42 -1.30
C VAL A 118 9.25 -9.00 -1.25
N HIS A 119 9.73 -8.41 -2.34
CA HIS A 119 11.12 -7.93 -2.44
C HIS A 119 11.22 -6.41 -2.43
N THR A 120 10.13 -5.70 -2.74
CA THR A 120 10.13 -4.24 -2.83
C THR A 120 8.84 -3.66 -2.29
N LEU A 121 8.95 -2.59 -1.50
CA LEU A 121 7.82 -1.77 -1.08
C LEU A 121 7.82 -0.47 -1.89
N LYS A 122 6.63 -0.02 -2.28
CA LYS A 122 6.45 1.32 -2.83
C LYS A 122 5.22 1.98 -2.26
N MET A 123 5.38 3.19 -1.77
CA MET A 123 4.29 4.06 -1.39
C MET A 123 3.78 4.84 -2.61
N PHE A 124 2.47 4.97 -2.71
CA PHE A 124 1.80 5.77 -3.72
C PHE A 124 0.91 6.80 -3.03
N ASP A 125 1.07 8.07 -3.41
CA ASP A 125 0.11 9.12 -3.07
C ASP A 125 -1.18 8.91 -3.87
N VAL A 126 -2.30 8.85 -3.17
CA VAL A 126 -3.62 8.63 -3.77
C VAL A 126 -3.99 9.77 -4.72
N GLU A 127 -3.62 11.02 -4.45
CA GLU A 127 -3.95 12.14 -5.34
C GLU A 127 -3.21 12.07 -6.68
N GLU A 128 -2.03 11.45 -6.71
CA GLU A 128 -1.21 11.33 -7.93
C GLU A 128 -1.61 10.13 -8.81
N MET A 129 -2.30 9.14 -8.24
CA MET A 129 -2.68 7.91 -8.94
C MET A 129 -3.44 8.11 -10.26
N PRO A 130 -4.41 9.06 -10.37
CA PRO A 130 -5.09 9.29 -11.65
C PRO A 130 -4.14 9.75 -12.76
N ALA A 131 -3.19 10.64 -12.45
CA ALA A 131 -2.20 11.12 -13.41
C ALA A 131 -1.23 10.00 -13.81
N MET A 132 -0.80 9.18 -12.85
CA MET A 132 -0.01 7.97 -13.12
C MET A 132 -0.76 6.99 -14.02
N ALA A 133 -2.05 6.75 -13.77
CA ALA A 133 -2.86 5.82 -14.54
C ALA A 133 -3.04 6.25 -16.01
N GLN A 134 -3.04 7.57 -16.26
CA GLN A 134 -3.13 8.14 -17.60
C GLN A 134 -1.76 8.17 -18.33
N GLY A 135 -0.66 7.81 -17.66
CA GLY A 135 0.69 7.93 -18.20
C GLY A 135 1.14 9.38 -18.38
N VAL A 136 0.52 10.31 -17.64
CA VAL A 136 0.80 11.75 -17.69
C VAL A 136 1.95 12.12 -16.74
N SER A 137 2.20 11.30 -15.71
CA SER A 137 3.48 11.32 -15.01
C SER A 137 4.55 10.74 -15.96
N GLY A 138 5.63 11.48 -16.19
CA GLY A 138 6.79 11.05 -16.97
C GLY A 138 7.39 9.72 -16.48
N PRO A 139 8.42 9.19 -17.17
CA PRO A 139 8.98 7.87 -16.86
C PRO A 139 9.27 7.75 -15.36
N LEU A 140 8.86 6.62 -14.78
CA LEU A 140 9.17 6.25 -13.40
C LEU A 140 10.68 6.42 -13.17
N GLN A 141 11.07 7.53 -12.54
CA GLN A 141 12.44 7.82 -12.15
C GLN A 141 12.80 7.01 -10.90
N SER A 142 12.64 5.68 -10.95
CA SER A 142 12.98 4.78 -9.84
C SER A 142 14.49 4.58 -9.66
N GLN A 143 15.33 5.26 -10.45
CA GLN A 143 16.79 5.25 -10.27
C GLN A 143 17.37 6.67 -10.09
N GLU A 144 16.69 7.72 -10.58
CA GLU A 144 17.21 9.08 -10.49
C GLU A 144 16.87 9.74 -9.14
N GLU A 145 15.77 9.38 -8.48
CA GLU A 145 15.45 9.92 -7.14
C GLU A 145 16.36 9.37 -6.03
N GLU A 146 16.73 8.08 -6.07
CA GLU A 146 17.72 7.51 -5.14
C GLU A 146 19.08 8.19 -5.31
N ALA A 147 19.56 8.35 -6.55
CA ALA A 147 20.81 9.04 -6.86
C ALA A 147 20.79 10.52 -6.44
N LYS A 148 19.63 11.17 -6.50
CA LYS A 148 19.44 12.58 -6.13
C LYS A 148 19.34 12.77 -4.60
N MET A 149 18.72 11.82 -3.88
CA MET A 149 18.72 11.83 -2.41
C MET A 149 20.10 11.50 -1.81
N GLU A 150 20.86 10.60 -2.44
CA GLU A 150 22.27 10.36 -2.10
C GLU A 150 23.15 11.60 -2.37
N ALA A 151 22.94 12.29 -3.49
CA ALA A 151 23.65 13.52 -3.84
C ALA A 151 23.32 14.70 -2.90
N GLU A 152 22.16 14.69 -2.24
CA GLU A 152 21.71 15.72 -1.29
C GLU A 152 22.07 15.42 0.18
N GLY A 153 22.76 14.30 0.46
CA GLY A 153 23.27 13.99 1.79
C GLY A 153 22.18 13.80 2.86
N ARG A 154 20.94 13.50 2.46
CA ARG A 154 19.88 13.13 3.39
C ARG A 154 20.04 11.67 3.79
N ASP A 155 20.11 11.44 5.09
CA ASP A 155 20.35 10.12 5.69
C ASP A 155 19.23 9.13 5.32
N THR A 156 19.52 8.22 4.39
CA THR A 156 18.66 7.10 4.00
C THR A 156 18.80 5.89 4.94
N SER A 157 19.74 5.93 5.90
CA SER A 157 20.04 4.80 6.80
C SER A 157 18.87 4.45 7.72
N ARG A 158 17.97 5.39 7.98
CA ARG A 158 16.78 5.17 8.81
C ARG A 158 15.64 4.43 8.11
N CYS A 159 15.67 4.34 6.77
CA CYS A 159 14.68 3.60 5.98
C CYS A 159 15.21 2.23 5.51
N SER A 160 16.53 2.05 5.43
CA SER A 160 17.16 0.89 4.79
C SER A 160 17.75 -0.14 5.78
N SER A 161 18.15 0.26 6.99
CA SER A 161 18.96 -0.62 7.86
C SER A 161 18.21 -1.70 8.66
N GLN A 162 16.94 -1.99 8.35
CA GLN A 162 16.18 -3.03 9.05
C GLN A 162 15.37 -3.99 8.16
N LEU A 163 15.59 -4.01 6.83
CA LEU A 163 14.75 -4.78 5.91
C LEU A 163 15.44 -5.96 5.19
N SER A 164 16.71 -6.23 5.47
CA SER A 164 17.46 -7.30 4.77
C SER A 164 17.49 -8.66 5.46
N VAL A 165 16.76 -8.87 6.58
CA VAL A 165 16.79 -10.16 7.27
C VAL A 165 15.37 -10.56 7.70
N LEU A 166 14.90 -11.71 7.17
CA LEU A 166 13.70 -12.50 7.53
C LEU A 166 12.47 -12.45 6.60
N TRP A 167 12.63 -12.36 5.28
CA TRP A 167 11.52 -12.65 4.36
C TRP A 167 11.56 -14.09 3.87
N GLY A 168 10.80 -14.97 4.55
CA GLY A 168 10.46 -16.31 4.05
C GLY A 168 9.27 -16.28 3.08
N PRO A 169 8.97 -17.38 2.37
CA PRO A 169 7.77 -17.46 1.53
C PRO A 169 6.50 -17.19 2.36
N MET A 170 5.63 -16.28 1.89
CA MET A 170 4.30 -16.05 2.48
C MET A 170 3.47 -17.32 2.29
N LYS A 171 3.52 -18.22 3.28
CA LYS A 171 2.67 -19.41 3.34
C LYS A 171 1.37 -19.00 4.02
N GLY A 172 0.26 -19.22 3.33
CA GLY A 172 -1.08 -19.17 3.91
C GLY A 172 -1.51 -20.53 4.43
#